data_AF-A0AAN9AZ01-F1
#
_entry.id   AF-A0AAN9AZ01-F1
#
_cell.length_a   1.000
_cell.length_b   1.000
_cell.length_c   1.000
_cell.angle_alpha   90.00
_cell.angle_beta   90.00
_cell.angle_gamma   90.00
#
_symmetry.space_group_name_H-M   'P 1'
#
loop_
_entity.id
_entity.type
_entity.pdbx_description
1 polymer ?
#
loop_
_entity_poly.entity_id
_entity_poly.type
_entity_poly.pdbx_seq_one_letter_code
_entity_poly.pdbx_strand_id
1 'polypeptide(L)'
;MQPVSHLTLLVLVLVGGRAVIDSAKPDTCTSEYEGHTKNIHTMCLTDHPDAVQVTLTQADKDAAVTRHNDIRANVVPTAANMQKMVWDDDLAKVAAKWAMQCVVDHDKNRSVPELKAYGSWVGQNAGGGYRSVVHVINGWFSEVKDWTFGTWTMSTGHYIQEIWHSSSRVGCQYDVI
;
A
#
# COMPACT_ATOMS: atom_id res chain seq x y z
N MET A 1 7.89 -8.89 -26.15
CA MET A 1 8.15 -7.84 -25.15
C MET A 1 6.81 -7.23 -24.79
N GLN A 2 6.26 -7.55 -23.61
CA GLN A 2 5.02 -6.89 -23.16
C GLN A 2 5.36 -5.46 -22.75
N PRO A 3 4.50 -4.47 -23.06
CA PRO A 3 4.72 -3.09 -22.66
C PRO A 3 4.81 -3.04 -21.14
N VAL A 4 5.85 -2.39 -20.62
CA VAL A 4 6.12 -2.24 -19.18
C VAL A 4 4.95 -1.56 -18.49
N SER A 5 4.09 -2.36 -17.88
CA SER A 5 3.05 -1.89 -16.98
C SER A 5 3.73 -1.45 -15.67
N HIS A 6 3.54 -0.19 -15.31
CA HIS A 6 4.13 0.38 -14.09
C HIS A 6 3.41 -0.25 -12.89
N LEU A 7 4.15 -0.85 -11.95
CA LEU A 7 3.57 -1.42 -10.74
C LEU A 7 3.56 -0.34 -9.67
N THR A 8 2.50 -0.16 -8.91
CA THR A 8 2.40 0.89 -7.89
C THR A 8 2.26 0.26 -6.50
N LEU A 9 2.86 0.83 -5.46
CA LEU A 9 2.92 0.20 -4.14
C LEU A 9 1.85 0.75 -3.17
N LEU A 10 0.94 -0.11 -2.74
CA LEU A 10 -0.04 0.18 -1.69
C LEU A 10 0.43 -0.40 -0.35
N VAL A 11 0.45 0.40 0.71
CA VAL A 11 0.91 -0.02 2.05
C VAL A 11 -0.22 0.11 3.05
N LEU A 12 -0.56 -0.98 3.72
CA LEU A 12 -1.56 -0.99 4.78
C LEU A 12 -0.98 -1.46 6.12
N VAL A 13 -1.32 -0.75 7.20
CA VAL A 13 -1.05 -1.14 8.58
C VAL A 13 -2.31 -1.15 9.44
N LEU A 14 -2.49 -2.20 10.24
CA LEU A 14 -3.53 -2.26 11.28
C LEU A 14 -2.89 -2.33 12.68
N VAL A 15 -3.37 -1.50 13.60
CA VAL A 15 -2.90 -1.42 14.99
C VAL A 15 -4.06 -1.74 15.93
N GLY A 16 -3.86 -2.63 16.92
CA GLY A 16 -4.87 -2.86 17.95
C GLY A 16 -4.82 -1.79 19.04
N GLY A 17 -5.96 -1.15 19.33
CA GLY A 17 -6.15 -0.20 20.43
C GLY A 17 -7.23 0.85 20.16
N ARG A 18 -8.15 1.05 21.11
CA ARG A 18 -9.20 2.08 21.05
C ARG A 18 -8.58 3.49 21.05
N ALA A 19 -8.82 4.28 20.01
CA ALA A 19 -8.59 5.72 20.01
C ALA A 19 -9.78 6.49 19.39
N VAL A 20 -9.79 7.80 19.64
CA VAL A 20 -10.93 8.74 19.64
C VAL A 20 -11.73 8.77 18.34
N ILE A 21 -13.05 8.84 18.51
CA ILE A 21 -14.15 8.79 17.53
C ILE A 21 -14.16 9.99 16.57
N ASP A 22 -13.93 9.71 15.27
CA ASP A 22 -14.60 10.38 14.16
C ASP A 22 -15.55 9.36 13.50
N SER A 23 -16.85 9.62 13.57
CA SER A 23 -17.89 8.72 13.07
C SER A 23 -18.23 8.94 11.59
N ALA A 24 -17.61 9.92 10.93
CA ALA A 24 -17.87 10.20 9.53
C ALA A 24 -17.14 9.18 8.64
N LYS A 25 -17.88 8.17 8.16
CA LYS A 25 -17.42 7.29 7.07
C LYS A 25 -17.82 7.94 5.73
N PRO A 26 -16.89 8.53 4.98
CA PRO A 26 -17.24 9.14 3.69
C PRO A 26 -17.77 8.08 2.72
N ASP A 27 -18.75 8.45 1.90
CA ASP A 27 -19.16 7.61 0.79
C ASP A 27 -18.04 7.61 -0.26
N THR A 28 -17.30 6.52 -0.32
CA THR A 28 -16.16 6.32 -1.20
C THR A 28 -16.52 5.62 -2.50
N CYS A 29 -17.75 5.09 -2.63
CA CYS A 29 -18.17 4.32 -3.79
C CYS A 29 -18.73 5.24 -4.88
N THR A 30 -17.85 5.98 -5.54
CA THR A 30 -18.19 6.85 -6.67
C THR A 30 -18.35 6.04 -7.97
N SER A 31 -19.00 6.62 -8.98
CA SER A 31 -19.30 5.97 -10.26
C SER A 31 -18.08 5.42 -10.99
N GLU A 32 -16.90 6.00 -10.75
CA GLU A 32 -15.60 5.53 -11.27
C GLU A 32 -15.14 4.17 -10.67
N TYR A 33 -15.65 3.79 -9.50
CA TYR A 33 -15.38 2.51 -8.84
C TYR A 33 -16.55 1.51 -8.90
N GLU A 34 -17.77 1.99 -9.18
CA GLU A 34 -18.98 1.16 -9.20
C GLU A 34 -18.99 0.14 -10.34
N GLY A 35 -18.84 0.59 -11.60
CA GLY A 35 -18.73 -0.23 -12.83
C GLY A 35 -19.27 -1.68 -12.77
N HIS A 36 -18.49 -2.65 -13.26
CA HIS A 36 -18.74 -4.09 -13.07
C HIS A 36 -18.16 -4.64 -11.76
N THR A 37 -17.80 -3.75 -10.83
CA THR A 37 -16.97 -4.04 -9.66
C THR A 37 -17.66 -3.68 -8.35
N LYS A 38 -18.95 -3.31 -8.38
CA LYS A 38 -19.75 -3.02 -7.20
C LYS A 38 -19.71 -4.19 -6.23
N ASN A 39 -19.40 -3.92 -4.96
CA ASN A 39 -19.14 -4.89 -3.88
C ASN A 39 -17.85 -5.75 -4.01
N ILE A 40 -17.02 -5.50 -5.03
CA ILE A 40 -15.71 -6.16 -5.21
C ILE A 40 -14.58 -5.14 -5.06
N HIS A 41 -14.78 -3.92 -5.56
CA HIS A 41 -13.82 -2.83 -5.43
C HIS A 41 -13.69 -2.38 -3.98
N THR A 42 -12.46 -2.19 -3.50
CA THR A 42 -12.16 -1.72 -2.14
C THR A 42 -12.98 -0.47 -1.78
N MET A 43 -12.99 0.51 -2.69
CA MET A 43 -13.77 1.77 -2.55
C MET A 43 -15.29 1.59 -2.36
N CYS A 44 -15.84 0.42 -2.66
CA CYS A 44 -17.26 0.09 -2.54
C CYS A 44 -17.57 -0.93 -1.44
N LEU A 45 -16.60 -1.24 -0.57
CA LEU A 45 -16.83 -2.08 0.60
C LEU A 45 -17.47 -1.29 1.74
N THR A 46 -18.24 -2.00 2.57
CA THR A 46 -18.80 -1.47 3.82
C THR A 46 -17.75 -1.57 4.92
N ASP A 47 -17.37 -0.43 5.49
CA ASP A 47 -16.35 -0.37 6.54
C ASP A 47 -16.78 -1.07 7.83
N HIS A 48 -15.82 -1.73 8.49
CA HIS A 48 -16.04 -2.36 9.78
C HIS A 48 -16.57 -1.33 10.80
N PRO A 49 -17.61 -1.64 11.59
CA PRO A 49 -18.25 -0.67 12.50
C PRO A 49 -17.29 -0.02 13.49
N ASP A 50 -16.30 -0.79 13.96
CA ASP A 50 -15.31 -0.35 14.95
C ASP A 50 -14.03 0.23 14.34
N ALA A 51 -13.90 0.29 13.01
CA ALA A 51 -12.70 0.82 12.38
C ALA A 51 -12.56 2.33 12.60
N VAL A 52 -11.35 2.77 12.93
CA VAL A 52 -11.00 4.19 13.04
C VAL A 52 -9.78 4.49 12.18
N GLN A 53 -9.99 5.40 11.23
CA GLN A 53 -8.93 5.86 10.35
C GLN A 53 -7.99 6.82 11.09
N VAL A 54 -6.67 6.60 11.00
CA VAL A 54 -5.71 7.58 11.53
C VAL A 54 -5.30 8.57 10.45
N THR A 55 -5.38 9.87 10.73
CA THR A 55 -4.88 10.87 9.78
C THR A 55 -3.35 10.83 9.69
N LEU A 56 -2.81 10.51 8.51
CA LEU A 56 -1.38 10.65 8.23
C LEU A 56 -0.98 12.11 8.13
N THR A 57 0.05 12.52 8.87
CA THR A 57 0.65 13.84 8.71
C THR A 57 1.51 13.89 7.44
N GLN A 58 1.85 15.09 6.97
CA GLN A 58 2.81 15.22 5.86
C GLN A 58 4.16 14.58 6.19
N ALA A 59 4.59 14.66 7.46
CA ALA A 59 5.81 14.01 7.90
C ALA A 59 5.74 12.47 7.79
N ASP A 60 4.58 11.86 8.04
CA ASP A 60 4.38 10.41 7.86
C ASP A 60 4.50 10.02 6.38
N LYS A 61 3.88 10.81 5.49
CA LYS A 61 3.95 10.61 4.03
C LYS A 61 5.39 10.73 3.53
N ASP A 62 6.09 11.79 3.93
CA ASP A 62 7.48 12.05 3.55
C ASP A 62 8.41 10.95 4.08
N ALA A 63 8.20 10.49 5.32
CA ALA A 63 8.99 9.42 5.91
C ALA A 63 8.78 8.08 5.19
N ALA A 64 7.55 7.76 4.78
CA ALA A 64 7.26 6.56 4.00
C ALA A 64 7.98 6.57 2.64
N VAL A 65 7.86 7.68 1.89
CA VAL A 65 8.53 7.86 0.59
C VAL A 65 10.05 7.82 0.74
N THR A 66 10.59 8.53 1.74
CA THR A 66 12.02 8.57 2.01
C THR A 66 12.54 7.16 2.30
N ARG A 67 11.87 6.44 3.21
CA ARG A 67 12.32 5.10 3.59
C ARG A 67 12.28 4.09 2.44
N HIS A 68 11.22 4.10 1.62
CA HIS A 68 11.18 3.26 0.42
C HIS A 68 12.32 3.58 -0.53
N ASN A 69 12.57 4.88 -0.79
CA ASN A 69 13.64 5.28 -1.69
C ASN A 69 15.04 4.95 -1.14
N ASP A 70 15.26 5.04 0.18
CA ASP A 70 16.50 4.64 0.83
C ASP A 70 16.77 3.13 0.65
N ILE A 71 15.76 2.29 0.84
CA ILE A 71 15.86 0.84 0.59
C ILE A 71 16.21 0.60 -0.88
N ARG A 72 15.46 1.21 -1.80
CA ARG A 72 15.60 1.05 -3.26
C ARG A 72 16.96 1.53 -3.79
N ALA A 73 17.54 2.57 -3.19
CA ALA A 73 18.85 3.09 -3.56
C ALA A 73 20.01 2.18 -3.14
N ASN A 74 19.80 1.31 -2.15
CA ASN A 74 20.85 0.50 -1.53
C ASN A 74 20.68 -1.02 -1.76
N VAL A 75 19.86 -1.42 -2.75
CA VAL A 75 19.68 -2.84 -3.08
C VAL A 75 20.96 -3.47 -3.59
N VAL A 76 21.14 -4.75 -3.27
CA VAL A 76 22.24 -5.59 -3.76
C VAL A 76 21.65 -6.82 -4.47
N PRO A 77 22.04 -7.10 -5.72
CA PRO A 77 22.92 -6.31 -6.59
C PRO A 77 22.32 -4.94 -6.96
N THR A 78 23.17 -3.98 -7.33
CA THR A 78 22.73 -2.64 -7.74
C THR A 78 21.79 -2.73 -8.93
N ALA A 79 20.63 -2.09 -8.84
CA ALA A 79 19.64 -2.07 -9.90
C ALA A 79 19.99 -1.05 -10.99
N ALA A 80 19.90 -1.46 -12.26
CA ALA A 80 20.21 -0.59 -13.40
C ALA A 80 19.07 0.40 -13.77
N ASN A 81 17.84 0.14 -13.32
CA ASN A 81 16.63 0.87 -13.73
C ASN A 81 15.60 1.04 -12.61
N MET A 82 16.06 1.21 -11.37
CA MET A 82 15.20 1.42 -10.20
C MET A 82 14.53 2.80 -10.28
N GLN A 83 13.21 2.84 -10.44
CA GLN A 83 12.46 4.11 -10.46
C GLN A 83 12.36 4.69 -9.04
N LYS A 84 12.52 6.01 -8.92
CA LYS A 84 12.28 6.73 -7.67
C LYS A 84 10.78 6.78 -7.40
N MET A 85 10.37 6.49 -6.16
CA MET A 85 8.98 6.57 -5.73
C MET A 85 8.60 7.99 -5.30
N VAL A 86 7.36 8.38 -5.58
CA VAL A 86 6.69 9.57 -5.05
C VAL A 86 5.40 9.19 -4.34
N TRP A 87 4.90 10.06 -3.46
CA TRP A 87 3.60 9.86 -2.82
C TRP A 87 2.46 9.98 -3.83
N ASP A 88 1.41 9.19 -3.66
CA ASP A 88 0.17 9.25 -4.44
C ASP A 88 -1.04 9.17 -3.49
N ASP A 89 -1.84 10.23 -3.47
CA ASP A 89 -2.99 10.34 -2.56
C ASP A 89 -4.15 9.42 -2.97
N ASP A 90 -4.28 9.00 -4.23
CA ASP A 90 -5.37 8.11 -4.64
C ASP A 90 -5.09 6.67 -4.23
N LEU A 91 -3.83 6.26 -4.26
CA LEU A 91 -3.41 5.04 -3.58
C LEU A 91 -3.67 5.13 -2.08
N ALA A 92 -3.31 6.23 -1.43
CA ALA A 92 -3.53 6.39 0.00
C ALA A 92 -5.03 6.29 0.38
N LYS A 93 -5.93 6.84 -0.45
CA LYS A 93 -7.38 6.68 -0.29
C LYS A 93 -7.81 5.21 -0.37
N VAL A 94 -7.31 4.46 -1.35
CA VAL A 94 -7.62 3.02 -1.49
C VAL A 94 -7.04 2.23 -0.32
N ALA A 95 -5.81 2.53 0.12
CA ALA A 95 -5.20 1.92 1.31
C ALA A 95 -6.06 2.17 2.53
N ALA A 96 -6.54 3.41 2.71
CA ALA A 96 -7.39 3.74 3.83
C ALA A 96 -8.73 3.04 3.82
N LYS A 97 -9.36 2.90 2.65
CA LYS A 97 -10.59 2.14 2.58
C LYS A 97 -10.38 0.65 2.89
N TRP A 98 -9.25 0.08 2.49
CA TRP A 98 -8.92 -1.31 2.85
C TRP A 98 -8.59 -1.47 4.33
N ALA A 99 -7.91 -0.49 4.92
CA ALA A 99 -7.60 -0.44 6.34
C ALA A 99 -8.84 -0.54 7.22
N MET A 100 -9.91 0.13 6.80
CA MET A 100 -11.20 0.12 7.47
C MET A 100 -11.93 -1.24 7.46
N GLN A 101 -11.37 -2.26 6.79
CA GLN A 101 -11.89 -3.64 6.85
C GLN A 101 -11.34 -4.44 8.04
N CYS A 102 -10.35 -3.91 8.77
CA CYS A 102 -9.80 -4.52 9.98
C CYS A 102 -9.26 -5.96 9.79
N VAL A 103 -8.78 -6.29 8.59
CA VAL A 103 -8.18 -7.59 8.25
C VAL A 103 -6.77 -7.45 7.69
N VAL A 104 -5.84 -8.29 8.15
CA VAL A 104 -4.49 -8.39 7.58
C VAL A 104 -4.53 -9.38 6.42
N ASP A 105 -5.06 -8.93 5.29
CA ASP A 105 -5.16 -9.71 4.05
C ASP A 105 -5.05 -8.78 2.84
N HIS A 106 -5.08 -9.35 1.64
CA HIS A 106 -5.12 -8.63 0.38
C HIS A 106 -6.56 -8.41 -0.10
N ASP A 107 -6.85 -7.21 -0.59
CA ASP A 107 -8.16 -6.95 -1.21
C ASP A 107 -8.32 -7.62 -2.57
N LYS A 108 -9.55 -7.71 -3.06
CA LYS A 108 -9.86 -8.31 -4.36
C LYS A 108 -9.62 -7.35 -5.52
N ASN A 109 -9.81 -6.05 -5.31
CA ASN A 109 -9.66 -5.05 -6.36
C ASN A 109 -9.34 -3.66 -5.77
N ARG A 110 -8.07 -3.26 -5.94
CA ARG A 110 -7.46 -1.99 -5.54
C ARG A 110 -7.15 -1.05 -6.71
N SER A 111 -7.83 -1.22 -7.84
CA SER A 111 -7.50 -0.42 -9.03
C SER A 111 -7.75 1.06 -8.78
N VAL A 112 -6.83 1.93 -9.18
CA VAL A 112 -7.05 3.38 -9.23
C VAL A 112 -7.36 3.75 -10.68
N PRO A 113 -8.54 4.33 -10.99
CA PRO A 113 -8.96 4.62 -12.36
C PRO A 113 -7.92 5.38 -13.19
N GLU A 114 -7.31 6.42 -12.61
CA GLU A 114 -6.27 7.19 -13.28
C GLU A 114 -5.06 6.31 -13.64
N LEU A 115 -4.53 5.55 -12.69
CA LEU A 115 -3.39 4.65 -12.92
C LEU A 115 -3.73 3.53 -13.91
N LYS A 116 -4.95 2.99 -13.83
CA LYS A 116 -5.45 1.94 -14.72
C LYS A 116 -5.58 2.46 -16.16
N ALA A 117 -6.00 3.70 -16.37
CA ALA A 117 -6.06 4.32 -17.69
C ALA A 117 -4.67 4.40 -18.36
N TYR A 118 -3.60 4.49 -17.56
CA TYR A 118 -2.21 4.42 -18.03
C TYR A 118 -1.64 2.99 -18.07
N GLY A 119 -2.46 1.96 -17.88
CA GLY A 119 -2.02 0.55 -17.88
C GLY A 119 -1.15 0.16 -16.68
N SER A 120 -1.19 0.94 -15.59
CA SER A 120 -0.46 0.64 -14.37
C SER A 120 -1.23 -0.37 -13.50
N TRP A 121 -0.49 -1.25 -12.84
CA TRP A 121 -1.03 -2.17 -11.84
C TRP A 121 -0.73 -1.63 -10.44
N VAL A 122 -1.57 -1.99 -9.47
CA VAL A 122 -1.37 -1.64 -8.07
C VAL A 122 -1.07 -2.92 -7.30
N GLY A 123 0.16 -3.05 -6.81
CA GLY A 123 0.58 -4.06 -5.84
C GLY A 123 0.23 -3.65 -4.42
N GLN A 124 0.34 -4.57 -3.46
CA GLN A 124 -0.03 -4.29 -2.07
C GLN A 124 0.86 -5.06 -1.10
N ASN A 125 1.32 -4.35 -0.08
CA ASN A 125 1.83 -4.92 1.16
C ASN A 125 0.84 -4.62 2.29
N ALA A 126 0.58 -5.61 3.13
CA ALA A 126 -0.29 -5.48 4.30
C ALA A 126 0.46 -5.97 5.56
N GLY A 127 0.24 -5.30 6.68
CA GLY A 127 0.88 -5.64 7.95
C GLY A 127 0.00 -5.31 9.15
N GLY A 128 0.15 -6.06 10.23
CA GLY A 128 -0.56 -5.84 11.49
C GLY A 128 0.41 -5.77 12.68
N GLY A 129 0.04 -5.01 13.71
CA GLY A 129 0.79 -4.93 14.97
C GLY A 129 1.96 -3.94 14.97
N TYR A 130 2.06 -3.09 13.95
CA TYR A 130 3.08 -2.04 13.87
C TYR A 130 2.58 -0.72 14.46
N ARG A 131 3.49 0.17 14.85
CA ARG A 131 3.14 1.44 15.52
C ARG A 131 3.13 2.65 14.58
N SER A 132 3.63 2.49 13.36
CA SER A 132 3.71 3.55 12.34
C SER A 132 3.99 2.94 10.97
N VAL A 133 3.82 3.74 9.91
CA VAL A 133 4.15 3.36 8.53
C VAL A 133 5.62 2.97 8.39
N VAL A 134 6.54 3.75 8.97
CA VAL A 134 7.98 3.45 8.88
C VAL A 134 8.32 2.13 9.59
N HIS A 135 7.63 1.82 10.70
CA HIS A 135 7.89 0.57 11.41
C HIS A 135 7.46 -0.65 10.59
N VAL A 136 6.33 -0.60 9.87
CA VAL A 136 5.92 -1.71 8.99
C VAL A 136 6.87 -1.87 7.81
N ILE A 137 7.32 -0.76 7.20
CA ILE A 137 8.26 -0.75 6.07
C ILE A 137 9.57 -1.43 6.50
N ASN A 138 10.04 -1.14 7.71
CA ASN A 138 11.21 -1.84 8.26
C ASN A 138 10.96 -3.33 8.53
N GLY A 139 9.74 -3.70 8.93
CA GLY A 139 9.33 -5.09 9.08
C GLY A 139 9.41 -5.86 7.77
N TRP A 140 8.85 -5.30 6.69
CA TRP A 140 8.92 -5.87 5.35
C TRP A 140 10.35 -5.91 4.80
N PHE A 141 11.11 -4.83 4.96
CA PHE A 141 12.52 -4.79 4.57
C PHE A 141 13.34 -5.90 5.23
N SER A 142 12.98 -6.31 6.46
CA SER A 142 13.70 -7.36 7.19
C SER A 142 13.69 -8.73 6.48
N GLU A 143 12.78 -8.96 5.54
CA GLU A 143 12.74 -10.16 4.69
C GLU A 143 13.96 -10.26 3.75
N VAL A 144 14.72 -9.18 3.55
CA VAL A 144 15.97 -9.18 2.76
C VAL A 144 16.96 -10.25 3.23
N LYS A 145 16.95 -10.58 4.54
CA LYS A 145 17.83 -11.60 5.13
C LYS A 145 17.58 -13.01 4.59
N ASP A 146 16.35 -13.26 4.11
CA ASP A 146 15.89 -14.56 3.62
C ASP A 146 15.76 -14.55 2.07
N TRP A 147 16.04 -13.42 1.43
CA TRP A 147 15.89 -13.24 0.00
C TRP A 147 17.19 -13.47 -0.77
N THR A 148 17.07 -14.03 -1.98
CA THR A 148 18.16 -14.15 -2.95
C THR A 148 17.73 -13.51 -4.25
N PHE A 149 18.63 -12.76 -4.90
CA PHE A 149 18.31 -12.09 -6.16
C PHE A 149 17.77 -13.07 -7.21
N GLY A 150 16.66 -12.70 -7.84
CA GLY A 150 15.99 -13.53 -8.86
C GLY A 150 15.08 -14.63 -8.32
N THR A 151 14.96 -14.77 -6.99
CA THR A 151 14.03 -15.72 -6.38
C THR A 151 12.80 -15.00 -5.81
N TRP A 152 11.66 -15.69 -5.84
CA TRP A 152 10.43 -15.27 -5.18
C TRP A 152 9.97 -16.39 -4.25
N THR A 153 9.58 -16.01 -3.04
CA THR A 153 8.98 -16.90 -2.05
C THR A 153 7.86 -16.17 -1.32
N MET A 154 6.95 -16.92 -0.70
CA MET A 154 5.88 -16.33 0.13
C MET A 154 6.41 -15.50 1.31
N SER A 155 7.60 -15.82 1.85
CA SER A 155 8.19 -15.13 3.00
C SER A 155 9.03 -13.90 2.63
N THR A 156 9.22 -13.63 1.34
CA THR A 156 10.00 -12.48 0.83
C THR A 156 9.17 -11.56 -0.06
N GLY A 157 7.86 -11.77 -0.09
CA GLY A 157 6.94 -11.07 -1.00
C GLY A 157 6.90 -9.57 -0.73
N HIS A 158 6.95 -9.16 0.55
CA HIS A 158 6.85 -7.75 0.90
C HIS A 158 8.11 -7.00 0.49
N TYR A 159 9.29 -7.55 0.79
CA TYR A 159 10.56 -6.94 0.38
C TYR A 159 10.67 -6.85 -1.14
N ILE A 160 10.32 -7.91 -1.88
CA ILE A 160 10.32 -7.90 -3.35
C ILE A 160 9.42 -6.77 -3.89
N GLN A 161 8.28 -6.53 -3.26
CA GLN A 161 7.39 -5.45 -3.64
C GLN A 161 7.99 -4.06 -3.34
N GLU A 162 8.71 -3.87 -2.23
CA GLU A 162 9.42 -2.61 -1.92
C GLU A 162 10.49 -2.28 -2.97
N ILE A 163 11.17 -3.30 -3.49
CA ILE A 163 12.26 -3.16 -4.46
C ILE A 163 11.83 -3.36 -5.91
N TRP A 164 10.54 -3.42 -6.20
CA TRP A 164 10.08 -3.65 -7.57
C TRP A 164 10.47 -2.48 -8.47
N HIS A 165 11.31 -2.76 -9.48
CA HIS A 165 12.03 -1.69 -10.19
C HIS A 165 11.12 -0.68 -10.90
N SER A 166 9.99 -1.13 -11.45
CA SER A 166 9.01 -0.27 -12.17
C SER A 166 8.03 0.44 -11.23
N SER A 167 8.19 0.29 -9.92
CA SER A 167 7.38 1.02 -8.96
C SER A 167 7.85 2.43 -8.70
N SER A 168 6.99 3.38 -9.06
CA SER A 168 7.26 4.82 -9.02
C SER A 168 6.31 5.61 -8.14
N ARG A 169 5.28 4.98 -7.57
CA ARG A 169 4.28 5.62 -6.71
C ARG A 169 4.02 4.77 -5.48
N VAL A 170 3.78 5.43 -4.35
CA VAL A 170 3.41 4.78 -3.08
C VAL A 170 2.30 5.56 -2.38
N GLY A 171 1.34 4.85 -1.84
CA GLY A 171 0.33 5.39 -0.93
C GLY A 171 0.13 4.46 0.24
N CYS A 172 0.07 5.03 1.43
CA CYS A 172 0.02 4.28 2.67
C CYS A 172 -1.21 4.68 3.49
N GLN A 173 -1.67 3.77 4.34
CA GLN A 173 -2.52 4.08 5.48
C GLN A 173 -2.14 3.20 6.68
N TYR A 174 -2.26 3.73 7.90
CA TYR A 174 -2.38 2.93 9.10
C TYR A 174 -3.64 3.26 9.89
N ASP A 175 -4.31 2.26 10.43
CA ASP A 175 -5.57 2.41 11.18
C ASP A 175 -5.50 1.72 12.54
N VAL A 176 -6.40 2.12 13.44
CA VAL A 176 -6.55 1.54 14.76
C VAL A 176 -7.90 0.83 14.90
N ILE A 177 -7.91 -0.30 15.62
CA ILE A 177 -9.09 -1.13 15.91
C ILE A 177 -9.35 -1.14 17.42
#